data_AF-A0A640RZS5-F1
#
_entry.id   AF-A0A640RZS5-F1
#
_cell.length_a   1.000
_cell.length_b   1.000
_cell.length_c   1.000
_cell.angle_alpha   90.00
_cell.angle_beta   90.00
_cell.angle_gamma   90.00
#
_symmetry.space_group_name_H-M   'P 1'
#
loop_
_entity.id
_entity.type
_entity.pdbx_description
1 polymer ?
#
loop_
_entity_poly.entity_id
_entity_poly.type
_entity_poly.pdbx_seq_one_letter_code
_entity_poly.pdbx_strand_id
1 'polypeptide(L)'
;MGRAAAPLLHTAHPEVGKQWTNTGEVREERGHKGRAADDTRTVPCRPGLTRILRAPIEKERLKPGDLLMQGEKGGDLAGSVIRRSWRRARKEVLTAYEFGTPLGRRVCTSGTPA
;
A
#
# COMPACT_ATOMS: atom_id res chain seq x y z
N MET A 1 25.13 4.66 14.84
CA MET A 1 24.42 4.29 13.59
C MET A 1 22.96 4.01 13.95
N GLY A 2 22.10 5.03 13.88
CA GLY A 2 20.73 4.94 14.40
C GLY A 2 19.89 3.94 13.60
N ARG A 3 19.31 2.95 14.26
CA ARG A 3 18.33 2.04 13.64
C ARG A 3 17.23 2.89 13.02
N ALA A 4 17.04 2.78 11.71
CA ALA A 4 15.88 3.34 11.04
C ALA A 4 14.63 2.74 11.71
N ALA A 5 13.79 3.59 12.32
CA ALA A 5 12.54 3.13 12.93
C ALA A 5 11.71 2.43 11.84
N ALA A 6 11.43 1.15 12.09
CA ALA A 6 10.68 0.32 11.18
C ALA A 6 9.19 0.66 11.25
N PRO A 7 8.49 0.70 10.11
CA PRO A 7 7.06 0.99 10.09
C PRO A 7 6.28 -0.06 10.89
N LEU A 8 5.30 0.43 11.64
CA LEU A 8 4.33 -0.36 12.39
C LEU A 8 3.05 -0.48 11.57
N LEU A 9 2.50 -1.69 11.49
CA LEU A 9 1.19 -1.97 10.88
C LEU A 9 0.26 -2.52 11.96
N HIS A 10 -0.87 -1.85 12.15
CA HIS A 10 -1.84 -2.13 13.22
C HIS A 10 -3.18 -2.65 12.67
N THR A 11 -3.67 -2.08 11.57
CA THR A 11 -4.93 -2.49 10.93
C THR A 11 -4.80 -2.48 9.41
N ALA A 12 -5.75 -3.14 8.72
CA ALA A 12 -5.84 -3.13 7.27
C ALA A 12 -7.18 -2.54 6.82
N HIS A 13 -7.16 -1.67 5.81
CA HIS A 13 -8.35 -1.09 5.18
C HIS A 13 -8.42 -1.52 3.70
N PRO A 14 -8.63 -2.81 3.38
CA PRO A 14 -8.57 -3.32 2.02
C PRO A 14 -9.78 -2.90 1.17
N GLU A 15 -9.54 -2.65 -0.12
CA GLU A 15 -10.58 -2.44 -1.13
C GLU A 15 -11.10 -3.79 -1.64
N VAL A 16 -12.15 -4.31 -1.00
CA VAL A 16 -12.74 -5.63 -1.31
C VAL A 16 -14.08 -5.55 -2.04
N GLY A 17 -14.67 -4.34 -2.12
CA GLY A 17 -15.95 -4.10 -2.76
C GLY A 17 -17.15 -4.35 -1.82
N LYS A 18 -18.21 -3.56 -2.03
CA LYS A 18 -19.36 -3.46 -1.12
C LYS A 18 -20.00 -4.80 -0.76
N GLN A 19 -20.15 -5.67 -1.76
CA GLN A 19 -20.72 -7.02 -1.63
C GLN A 19 -19.94 -7.95 -0.68
N TRP A 20 -18.71 -7.59 -0.34
CA TRP A 20 -17.82 -8.37 0.53
C TRP A 20 -17.51 -7.65 1.85
N THR A 21 -18.18 -6.53 2.12
CA THR A 21 -18.10 -5.79 3.39
C THR A 21 -19.40 -5.89 4.18
N ASN A 22 -19.30 -5.88 5.50
CA ASN A 22 -20.51 -5.84 6.36
C ASN A 22 -21.08 -4.42 6.46
N THR A 23 -20.30 -3.40 6.11
CA THR A 23 -20.65 -1.98 6.21
C THR A 23 -21.33 -1.43 4.94
N GLY A 24 -21.29 -2.17 3.82
CA GLY A 24 -21.78 -1.69 2.52
C GLY A 24 -20.86 -0.67 1.85
N GLU A 25 -19.66 -0.46 2.41
CA GLU A 25 -18.62 0.40 1.86
C GLU A 25 -17.62 -0.38 0.98
N VAL A 26 -16.87 0.31 0.12
CA VAL A 26 -15.91 -0.38 -0.76
C VAL A 26 -14.71 -0.92 0.03
N ARG A 27 -14.43 -0.31 1.18
CA ARG A 27 -13.39 -0.70 2.15
C ARG A 27 -14.01 -0.91 3.53
N GLU A 28 -13.40 -1.79 4.32
CA GLU A 28 -13.77 -2.03 5.71
C GLU A 28 -12.49 -2.22 6.52
N GLU A 29 -12.39 -1.56 7.68
CA GLU A 29 -11.26 -1.76 8.57
C GLU A 29 -11.33 -3.15 9.20
N ARG A 30 -10.27 -3.92 9.03
CA ARG A 30 -10.20 -5.30 9.51
C ARG A 30 -8.86 -5.57 10.17
N GLY A 31 -8.91 -6.40 11.21
CA GLY A 31 -7.72 -6.99 11.81
C GLY A 31 -6.94 -7.84 10.81
N HIS A 32 -5.65 -7.99 11.06
CA HIS A 32 -4.81 -8.88 10.25
C HIS A 32 -5.30 -10.33 10.39
N LYS A 33 -5.33 -11.07 9.28
CA LYS A 33 -5.83 -12.46 9.24
C LYS A 33 -5.11 -13.31 10.29
N GLY A 34 -5.89 -13.96 11.15
CA GLY A 34 -5.39 -14.87 12.19
C GLY A 34 -4.73 -14.18 13.39
N ARG A 35 -5.02 -12.90 13.63
CA ARG A 35 -4.50 -12.12 14.75
C ARG A 35 -5.61 -11.44 15.56
N ALA A 36 -5.26 -11.02 16.77
CA ALA A 36 -6.11 -10.14 17.57
C ALA A 36 -6.27 -8.77 16.89
N ALA A 37 -7.36 -8.06 17.17
CA ALA A 37 -7.73 -6.82 16.48
C ALA A 37 -6.66 -5.71 16.62
N ASP A 38 -5.97 -5.65 17.76
CA ASP A 38 -4.98 -4.61 18.09
C ASP A 38 -3.52 -5.07 17.92
N ASP A 39 -3.29 -6.22 17.26
CA ASP A 39 -1.94 -6.76 17.09
C ASP A 39 -1.12 -5.91 16.09
N THR A 40 -0.07 -5.25 16.59
CA THR A 40 0.83 -4.45 15.76
C THR A 40 2.06 -5.26 15.36
N ARG A 41 2.43 -5.22 14.07
CA ARG A 41 3.73 -5.77 13.62
C ARG A 41 4.71 -4.68 13.20
N THR A 42 5.96 -4.86 13.61
CA THR A 42 7.09 -4.11 13.05
C THR A 42 7.53 -4.77 11.74
N VAL A 43 7.50 -4.03 10.63
CA VAL A 43 7.97 -4.55 9.35
C VAL A 43 9.41 -4.13 9.12
N PRO A 44 10.36 -5.07 8.95
CA PRO A 44 11.74 -4.71 8.66
C PRO A 44 11.81 -3.94 7.35
N CYS A 45 12.22 -2.68 7.43
CA CYS A 45 12.31 -1.77 6.30
C CYS A 45 13.79 -1.42 6.05
N ARG A 46 14.25 -1.59 4.82
CA ARG A 46 15.62 -1.23 4.45
C ARG A 46 15.79 0.30 4.52
N PRO A 47 16.96 0.83 4.92
CA PRO A 47 17.15 2.28 5.11
C PRO A 47 16.77 3.12 3.89
N GLY A 48 17.08 2.65 2.68
CA GLY A 48 16.72 3.32 1.44
C GLY A 48 15.21 3.44 1.24
N LEU A 49 14.46 2.38 1.55
CA LEU A 49 13.00 2.40 1.50
C LEU A 49 12.42 3.30 2.60
N THR A 50 12.97 3.26 3.81
CA THR A 50 12.55 4.15 4.90
C THR A 50 12.69 5.61 4.50
N ARG A 51 13.78 5.99 3.84
CA ARG A 51 13.99 7.36 3.36
C ARG A 51 12.94 7.77 2.31
N ILE A 52 12.63 6.89 1.36
CA ILE A 52 11.60 7.15 0.35
C ILE A 52 10.23 7.32 0.99
N LEU A 53 9.89 6.51 2.01
CA LEU A 53 8.61 6.59 2.71
C LEU A 53 8.49 7.81 3.63
N ARG A 54 9.62 8.31 4.16
CA ARG A 54 9.64 9.51 5.02
C ARG A 54 9.54 10.82 4.25
N ALA A 55 10.07 10.88 3.02
CA ALA A 55 10.04 12.10 2.22
C ALA A 55 8.61 12.68 2.01
N PRO A 56 7.57 11.89 1.71
CA PRO A 56 6.19 12.37 1.66
C PRO A 56 5.66 12.88 3.01
N ILE A 57 6.04 12.25 4.13
CA ILE A 57 5.60 12.68 5.47
C ILE A 57 6.08 14.11 5.75
N GLU A 58 7.34 14.39 5.45
CA GLU A 58 7.94 15.71 5.65
C GLU A 58 7.38 16.73 4.65
N LYS A 59 7.26 16.35 3.37
CA LYS A 59 6.78 17.21 2.29
C LYS A 59 5.32 17.65 2.50
N GLU A 60 4.45 16.71 2.84
CA GLU A 60 3.01 16.94 3.00
C GLU A 60 2.62 17.25 4.46
N ARG A 61 3.59 17.24 5.38
CA ARG A 61 3.40 17.48 6.83
C ARG A 61 2.33 16.57 7.45
N LEU A 62 2.40 15.29 7.10
CA LEU A 62 1.42 14.28 7.54
C LEU A 62 1.45 14.11 9.06
N LYS A 63 0.26 14.01 9.64
CA LYS A 63 0.03 13.76 11.07
C LYS A 63 -0.19 12.26 11.33
N PRO A 64 -0.04 11.79 12.58
CA PRO A 64 -0.43 10.43 12.94
C PRO A 64 -1.89 10.15 12.54
N GLY A 65 -2.12 9.05 11.81
CA GLY A 65 -3.43 8.68 11.26
C GLY A 65 -3.65 9.10 9.81
N ASP A 66 -2.85 10.03 9.28
CA ASP A 66 -2.93 10.40 7.87
C ASP A 66 -2.40 9.26 6.98
N LEU A 67 -2.98 9.14 5.79
CA LEU A 67 -2.51 8.19 4.80
C LEU A 67 -1.22 8.71 4.15
N LEU A 68 -0.23 7.82 3.97
CA LEU A 68 1.01 8.13 3.26
C LEU A 68 0.79 8.50 1.79
N MET A 69 -0.24 7.92 1.17
CA MET A 69 -0.65 8.17 -0.19
C MET A 69 -2.15 8.49 -0.18
N GLN A 70 -2.49 9.71 -0.57
CA GLN A 70 -3.87 10.22 -0.55
C GLN A 70 -4.37 10.45 -1.98
N GLY A 71 -5.68 10.38 -2.17
CA GLY A 71 -6.32 10.89 -3.38
C GLY A 71 -6.17 12.41 -3.50
N GLU A 72 -6.36 12.96 -4.70
CA GLU A 72 -6.24 14.41 -4.96
C GLU A 72 -7.15 15.28 -4.08
N LYS A 73 -8.29 14.73 -3.66
CA LYS A 73 -9.26 15.40 -2.78
C LYS A 73 -9.06 15.08 -1.29
N GLY A 74 -7.95 14.44 -0.94
CA GLY A 74 -7.73 13.83 0.37
C GLY A 74 -8.42 12.47 0.51
N GLY A 75 -8.02 11.71 1.52
CA GLY A 75 -8.58 10.38 1.82
C GLY A 75 -8.04 9.26 0.92
N ASP A 76 -8.79 8.16 0.85
CA ASP A 76 -8.34 6.92 0.23
C ASP A 76 -7.96 7.06 -1.24
N LEU A 77 -6.79 6.55 -1.58
CA LEU A 77 -6.36 6.42 -2.97
C LEU A 77 -6.99 5.17 -3.61
N ALA A 78 -7.76 5.36 -4.68
CA ALA A 78 -8.38 4.26 -5.41
C ALA A 78 -7.35 3.23 -5.91
N GLY A 79 -7.65 1.93 -5.76
CA GLY A 79 -6.73 0.86 -6.14
C GLY A 79 -6.44 0.81 -7.65
N SER A 80 -7.33 1.35 -8.49
CA SER A 80 -7.07 1.54 -9.93
C SER A 80 -5.95 2.56 -10.20
N VAL A 81 -5.88 3.63 -9.41
CA VAL A 81 -4.83 4.66 -9.52
C VAL A 81 -3.48 4.09 -9.13
N ILE A 82 -3.41 3.38 -7.99
CA ILE A 82 -2.18 2.70 -7.55
C ILE A 82 -1.67 1.75 -8.63
N ARG A 83 -2.55 0.90 -9.19
CA ARG A 83 -2.19 -0.05 -10.26
C ARG A 83 -1.67 0.65 -11.52
N ARG A 84 -2.31 1.76 -11.93
CA ARG A 84 -1.88 2.54 -13.10
C ARG A 84 -0.52 3.18 -12.87
N SER A 85 -0.33 3.84 -11.73
CA SER A 85 0.93 4.49 -11.36
C SER A 85 2.06 3.47 -11.28
N TRP A 86 1.81 2.30 -10.70
CA TRP A 86 2.81 1.24 -10.61
C TRP A 86 3.20 0.67 -11.98
N ARG A 87 2.21 0.43 -12.85
CA ARG A 87 2.47 -0.02 -14.24
C ARG A 87 3.32 1.00 -14.99
N ARG A 88 3.04 2.29 -14.81
CA ARG A 88 3.84 3.38 -15.40
C ARG A 88 5.27 3.37 -14.88
N ALA A 89 5.46 3.37 -13.57
CA ALA A 89 6.80 3.33 -12.96
C ALA A 89 7.62 2.12 -13.44
N ARG A 90 7.00 0.94 -13.56
CA ARG A 90 7.67 -0.23 -14.11
C ARG A 90 8.05 -0.10 -15.58
N LYS A 91 7.20 0.52 -16.40
CA LYS A 91 7.54 0.78 -17.81
C LYS A 91 8.73 1.73 -17.95
N GLU A 92 8.90 2.65 -17.01
CA GLU A 92 9.99 3.64 -17.01
C GLU A 92 11.33 3.04 -16.53
N VAL A 93 11.30 2.05 -15.63
CA VAL A 93 12.52 1.52 -14.99
C VAL A 93 12.96 0.15 -15.56
N LEU A 94 12.02 -0.69 -15.99
CA LEU A 94 12.32 -2.02 -16.52
C LEU A 94 12.61 -1.99 -18.02
N THR A 95 13.44 -2.91 -18.48
CA THR A 95 13.63 -3.14 -19.91
C THR A 95 12.33 -3.62 -20.56
N ALA A 96 12.23 -3.46 -21.89
CA ALA A 96 11.06 -3.92 -22.65
C ALA A 96 10.79 -5.42 -22.45
N TYR A 97 11.86 -6.22 -22.36
CA TYR A 97 11.76 -7.66 -22.10
C TYR A 97 11.20 -7.94 -20.70
N GLU A 98 11.80 -7.35 -19.66
CA GLU A 98 11.37 -7.55 -18.27
C GLU A 98 9.92 -7.09 -18.06
N PHE A 99 9.56 -5.93 -18.60
CA PHE A 99 8.20 -5.43 -18.55
C PHE A 99 7.22 -6.35 -19.28
N GLY A 100 7.65 -7.02 -20.35
CA GLY A 100 6.86 -8.01 -21.10
C GLY A 100 6.61 -9.31 -20.34
N THR A 101 7.35 -9.61 -19.28
CA THR A 101 7.10 -10.83 -18.49
C THR A 101 5.79 -10.74 -17.69
N PRO A 102 5.15 -11.87 -17.33
CA PRO A 102 3.99 -11.88 -16.44
C PRO A 102 4.22 -11.15 -15.11
N LEU A 103 5.42 -11.31 -14.54
CA LEU A 103 5.83 -10.67 -13.29
C LEU A 103 6.07 -9.17 -13.46
N GLY A 104 6.59 -8.73 -14.61
CA GLY A 104 6.77 -7.33 -14.94
C GLY A 104 5.46 -6.61 -15.19
N ARG A 105 4.55 -7.22 -15.95
CA ARG A 105 3.24 -6.63 -16.32
C ARG A 105 2.26 -6.51 -15.17
N ARG A 106 2.20 -7.50 -14.28
CA ARG A 106 1.16 -7.58 -13.24
C ARG A 106 1.70 -7.18 -11.88
N VAL A 107 0.90 -6.37 -11.18
CA VAL A 107 1.02 -6.20 -9.73
C VAL A 107 0.18 -7.30 -9.12
N CYS A 108 0.80 -8.23 -8.39
CA CYS A 108 0.06 -9.20 -7.59
C CYS A 108 -0.58 -8.46 -6.40
N THR A 109 -1.76 -7.89 -6.62
CA THR A 109 -2.71 -7.59 -5.55
C THR A 109 -3.67 -8.78 -5.49
N SER A 110 -3.63 -9.52 -4.39
CA SER A 110 -4.31 -10.82 -4.15
C SER A 110 -5.67 -11.05 -4.85
N GLY A 111 -5.86 -12.29 -5.35
CA GLY A 111 -7.17 -12.94 -5.53
C GLY A 111 -7.72 -12.97 -6.95
N THR A 112 -7.18 -13.83 -7.82
CA THR A 112 -7.94 -14.33 -8.98
C THR A 112 -8.57 -15.65 -8.55
N PRO A 113 -9.90 -15.80 -8.46
CA PRO A 113 -10.48 -17.14 -8.49
C PRO A 113 -10.21 -17.72 -9.88
N ALA A 114 -9.79 -18.98 -9.89
CA ALA A 114 -9.67 -19.79 -11.10
C ALA A 114 -11.03 -19.88 -11.83
#